data_AF-A0A947CS06-F1
#
_entry.id   AF-A0A947CS06-F1
#
_cell.length_a   1.000
_cell.length_b   1.000
_cell.length_c   1.000
_cell.angle_alpha   90.00
_cell.angle_beta   90.00
_cell.angle_gamma   90.00
#
_symmetry.space_group_name_H-M   'P 1'
#
loop_
_entity.id
_entity.type
_entity.pdbx_description
1 polymer ?
#
loop_
_entity_poly.entity_id
_entity_poly.type
_entity_poly.pdbx_seq_one_letter_code
_entity_poly.pdbx_strand_id
1 'polypeptide(L)'
;TRVSADKAAHVVSAVDRAEYREAARSIFVPSLDGRKSRGRVAVVAAGTSDLPIASEVAVTLEFLEIEPLSMTDVGVAGLPRTLAAAKDLGQVDVAVVVAGMEGALPGVLAGLIDRPIIAVPTSVGYGVGFGGYVAMMAMLASCSPGVSVVNIDNGFGAAVAASRIVGARG
;
A
#
# COMPACT_ATOMS: atom_id res chain seq x y z
N THR A 1 -11.11 6.07 1.46
CA THR A 1 -10.51 6.82 0.33
C THR A 1 -10.10 8.19 0.82
N ARG A 2 -9.04 8.77 0.24
CA ARG A 2 -8.49 10.05 0.68
C ARG A 2 -9.47 11.22 0.56
N VAL A 3 -9.42 12.11 1.53
CA VAL A 3 -10.27 13.29 1.68
C VAL A 3 -9.47 14.44 2.34
N SER A 4 -9.83 15.69 2.05
CA SER A 4 -9.21 16.84 2.73
C SER A 4 -9.67 16.94 4.18
N ALA A 5 -8.85 17.56 5.05
CA ALA A 5 -9.18 17.73 6.46
C ALA A 5 -10.51 18.48 6.67
N ASP A 6 -10.77 19.54 5.89
CA ASP A 6 -12.02 20.30 5.99
C ASP A 6 -13.25 19.42 5.69
N LYS A 7 -13.18 18.64 4.61
CA LYS A 7 -14.25 17.70 4.24
C LYS A 7 -14.38 16.59 5.28
N ALA A 8 -13.27 16.12 5.84
CA ALA A 8 -13.28 15.12 6.90
C ALA A 8 -13.99 15.62 8.15
N ALA A 9 -13.74 16.87 8.57
CA ALA A 9 -14.41 17.47 9.71
C ALA A 9 -15.93 17.50 9.56
N HIS A 10 -16.42 17.80 8.35
CA HIS A 10 -17.86 17.77 8.05
C HIS A 10 -18.47 16.36 8.12
N VAL A 11 -17.73 15.33 7.69
CA VAL A 11 -18.24 13.95 7.74
C VAL A 11 -18.19 13.41 9.16
N VAL A 12 -17.11 13.66 9.89
CA VAL A 12 -16.92 13.20 11.28
C VAL A 12 -17.98 13.80 12.21
N SER A 13 -18.43 15.02 11.98
CA SER A 13 -19.52 15.62 12.78
C SER A 13 -20.91 15.08 12.43
N ALA A 14 -21.09 14.48 11.26
CA ALA A 14 -22.38 14.03 10.75
C ALA A 14 -22.59 12.51 10.83
N VAL A 15 -21.53 11.72 10.92
CA VAL A 15 -21.57 10.26 10.88
C VAL A 15 -21.06 9.69 12.20
N ASP A 16 -21.92 8.93 12.89
CA ASP A 16 -21.54 8.28 14.14
C ASP A 16 -20.36 7.30 13.94
N ARG A 17 -19.43 7.30 14.90
CA ARG A 17 -18.19 6.50 14.90
C ARG A 17 -17.25 6.76 13.71
N ALA A 18 -17.46 7.80 12.91
CA ALA A 18 -16.50 8.19 11.87
C ALA A 18 -15.25 8.81 12.49
N GLU A 19 -14.09 8.34 12.06
CA GLU A 19 -12.79 8.77 12.55
C GLU A 19 -11.92 9.23 11.38
N TYR A 20 -11.25 10.38 11.52
CA TYR A 20 -10.28 10.84 10.52
C TYR A 20 -8.89 10.28 10.85
N ARG A 21 -8.28 9.56 9.90
CA ARG A 21 -6.92 9.04 9.96
C ARG A 21 -6.00 10.00 9.22
N GLU A 22 -5.33 10.88 9.96
CA GLU A 22 -4.53 11.97 9.41
C GLU A 22 -3.42 11.48 8.47
N ALA A 23 -2.64 10.48 8.88
CA ALA A 23 -1.56 9.90 8.07
C ALA A 23 -2.06 9.35 6.72
N ALA A 24 -3.22 8.69 6.72
CA ALA A 24 -3.87 8.15 5.53
C ALA A 24 -4.72 9.16 4.77
N ARG A 25 -4.88 10.38 5.32
CA ARG A 25 -5.86 11.40 4.88
C ARG A 25 -7.23 10.81 4.57
N SER A 26 -7.69 9.85 5.37
CA SER A 26 -8.88 9.04 5.07
C SER A 26 -9.86 9.04 6.23
N ILE A 27 -11.15 8.95 5.94
CA ILE A 27 -12.19 8.69 6.95
C ILE A 27 -12.36 7.18 7.08
N PHE A 28 -12.46 6.72 8.31
CA PHE A 28 -12.67 5.33 8.70
C PHE A 28 -13.94 5.24 9.55
N VAL A 29 -14.79 4.26 9.26
CA VAL A 29 -15.94 3.92 10.11
C VAL A 29 -15.76 2.44 10.49
N PRO A 30 -15.48 2.12 11.77
CA PRO A 30 -15.20 0.75 12.17
C PRO A 30 -16.43 -0.16 12.01
N SER A 31 -16.20 -1.34 11.42
CA SER A 31 -17.16 -2.47 11.45
C SER A 31 -17.51 -2.85 12.90
N LEU A 32 -18.72 -3.37 13.12
CA LEU A 32 -19.15 -3.93 14.40
C LEU A 32 -18.95 -5.45 14.48
N ASP A 33 -18.69 -6.10 13.35
CA ASP A 33 -18.66 -7.57 13.28
C ASP A 33 -17.36 -8.16 13.83
N GLY A 34 -16.27 -7.38 13.80
CA GLY A 34 -15.00 -7.69 14.49
C GLY A 34 -14.27 -8.93 13.98
N ARG A 35 -14.66 -9.50 12.83
CA ARG A 35 -14.10 -10.76 12.32
C ARG A 35 -12.88 -10.49 11.46
N LYS A 36 -11.70 -10.56 12.06
CA LYS A 36 -10.47 -10.46 11.28
C LYS A 36 -10.35 -11.61 10.28
N SER A 37 -10.04 -11.28 9.03
CA SER A 37 -9.64 -12.22 7.99
C SER A 37 -8.36 -12.96 8.39
N ARG A 38 -8.20 -14.20 7.91
CA ARG A 38 -6.98 -15.00 8.14
C ARG A 38 -5.89 -14.70 7.11
N GLY A 39 -6.19 -13.93 6.08
CA GLY A 39 -5.26 -13.54 5.03
C GLY A 39 -4.16 -12.62 5.55
N ARG A 40 -2.90 -12.88 5.18
CA ARG A 40 -1.74 -12.06 5.55
C ARG A 40 -1.36 -11.15 4.39
N VAL A 41 -1.53 -9.84 4.59
CA VAL A 41 -1.17 -8.82 3.60
C VAL A 41 -0.04 -7.96 4.15
N ALA A 42 1.08 -7.88 3.43
CA ALA A 42 2.13 -6.90 3.75
C ALA A 42 1.85 -5.56 3.07
N VAL A 43 2.15 -4.47 3.75
CA VAL A 43 2.17 -3.11 3.19
C VAL A 43 3.58 -2.57 3.31
N VAL A 44 4.26 -2.40 2.18
CA VAL A 44 5.68 -2.08 2.13
C VAL A 44 5.86 -0.69 1.54
N ALA A 45 6.35 0.26 2.34
CA ALA A 45 6.74 1.60 1.87
C ALA A 45 8.25 1.63 1.58
N ALA A 46 8.63 2.07 0.38
CA ALA A 46 10.02 2.21 -0.01
C ALA A 46 10.76 3.26 0.84
N GLY A 47 10.10 4.39 1.12
CA GLY A 47 10.62 5.43 2.00
C GLY A 47 9.55 6.15 2.80
N THR A 48 9.96 7.09 3.64
CA THR A 48 9.06 7.88 4.49
C THR A 48 8.09 8.76 3.67
N SER A 49 8.52 9.22 2.49
CA SER A 49 7.66 10.00 1.59
C SER A 49 6.45 9.19 1.08
N ASP A 50 6.56 7.87 1.01
CA ASP A 50 5.49 6.98 0.54
C ASP A 50 4.45 6.68 1.64
N LEU A 51 4.72 7.08 2.89
CA LEU A 51 3.88 6.78 4.05
C LEU A 51 2.41 7.21 3.90
N PRO A 52 2.05 8.36 3.30
CA PRO A 52 0.64 8.71 3.14
C PRO A 52 -0.14 7.69 2.30
N ILE A 53 0.50 7.15 1.26
CA ILE A 53 -0.10 6.15 0.36
C ILE A 53 -0.13 4.79 1.05
N ALA A 54 0.97 4.39 1.70
CA ALA A 54 1.02 3.16 2.49
C ALA A 54 0.00 3.15 3.65
N SER A 55 -0.20 4.30 4.30
CA SER A 55 -1.21 4.47 5.35
C SER A 55 -2.62 4.33 4.81
N GLU A 56 -2.90 4.82 3.59
CA GLU A 56 -4.20 4.57 2.95
C GLU A 56 -4.42 3.07 2.70
N VAL A 57 -3.41 2.35 2.24
CA VAL A 57 -3.49 0.88 2.07
C VAL A 57 -3.80 0.22 3.41
N ALA A 58 -3.04 0.53 4.46
CA ALA A 58 -3.19 -0.07 5.79
C ALA A 58 -4.60 0.20 6.38
N VAL A 59 -5.06 1.45 6.37
CA VAL A 59 -6.40 1.81 6.86
C VAL A 59 -7.51 1.15 6.04
N THR A 60 -7.31 1.02 4.73
CA THR A 60 -8.28 0.32 3.87
C THR A 60 -8.31 -1.18 4.16
N LEU A 61 -7.17 -1.81 4.44
CA LEU A 61 -7.11 -3.21 4.85
C LEU A 61 -7.78 -3.42 6.22
N GLU A 62 -7.52 -2.53 7.18
CA GLU A 62 -8.20 -2.56 8.49
C GLU A 62 -9.72 -2.44 8.35
N PHE A 63 -10.19 -1.57 7.43
CA PHE A 63 -11.60 -1.44 7.09
C PHE A 63 -12.19 -2.73 6.50
N LEU A 64 -11.38 -3.48 5.75
CA LEU A 64 -11.74 -4.77 5.18
C LEU A 64 -11.47 -5.93 6.16
N GLU A 65 -11.32 -5.63 7.45
CA GLU A 65 -11.05 -6.55 8.55
C GLU A 65 -9.78 -7.41 8.32
N ILE A 66 -8.79 -6.89 7.61
CA ILE A 66 -7.47 -7.51 7.43
C ILE A 66 -6.46 -6.73 8.26
N GLU A 67 -5.68 -7.44 9.08
CA GLU A 67 -4.58 -6.82 9.82
C GLU A 67 -3.32 -6.74 8.93
N PRO A 68 -2.85 -5.53 8.58
CA PRO A 68 -1.71 -5.37 7.68
C PRO A 68 -0.38 -5.58 8.42
N LEU A 69 0.55 -6.30 7.79
CA LEU A 69 1.96 -6.28 8.17
C LEU A 69 2.64 -5.07 7.53
N SER A 70 2.72 -3.96 8.26
CA SER A 70 3.30 -2.72 7.76
C SER A 70 4.82 -2.69 7.91
N MET A 71 5.52 -2.41 6.81
CA MET A 71 6.97 -2.26 6.73
C MET A 71 7.31 -0.92 6.07
N THR A 72 8.28 -0.21 6.61
CA THR A 72 8.71 1.12 6.10
C THR A 72 10.21 1.11 5.88
N ASP A 73 10.68 1.97 4.97
CA ASP A 73 12.11 2.17 4.70
C ASP A 73 12.78 0.92 4.09
N VAL A 74 12.01 0.23 3.25
CA VAL A 74 12.42 -0.96 2.48
C VAL A 74 12.94 -0.54 1.09
N GLY A 75 13.64 0.59 1.00
CA GLY A 75 14.05 1.20 -0.25
C GLY A 75 15.27 0.54 -0.90
N VAL A 76 15.38 0.64 -2.23
CA VAL A 76 16.50 0.06 -3.01
C VAL A 76 17.85 0.68 -2.63
N ALA A 77 17.87 1.96 -2.26
CA ALA A 77 19.07 2.63 -1.72
C ALA A 77 19.58 2.00 -0.41
N GLY A 78 18.72 1.25 0.29
CA GLY A 78 19.00 0.55 1.54
C GLY A 78 18.97 -0.96 1.40
N LEU A 79 19.53 -1.53 0.34
CA LEU A 79 19.38 -2.94 -0.03
C LEU A 79 19.50 -3.97 1.13
N PRO A 80 20.42 -3.82 2.11
CA PRO A 80 20.45 -4.73 3.26
C PRO A 80 19.12 -4.79 4.04
N ARG A 81 18.41 -3.66 4.18
CA ARG A 81 17.07 -3.60 4.79
C ARG A 81 16.03 -4.31 3.93
N THR A 82 16.09 -4.13 2.61
CA THR A 82 15.22 -4.84 1.66
C THR A 82 15.42 -6.35 1.73
N LEU A 83 16.66 -6.82 1.80
CA LEU A 83 16.99 -8.24 1.93
C LEU A 83 16.53 -8.82 3.27
N ALA A 84 16.59 -8.05 4.35
CA ALA A 84 16.05 -8.46 5.64
C ALA A 84 14.52 -8.61 5.59
N ALA A 85 13.82 -7.62 5.02
CA ALA A 85 12.37 -7.62 4.89
C ALA A 85 11.85 -8.76 4.00
N ALA A 86 12.62 -9.17 2.98
CA ALA A 86 12.24 -10.26 2.07
C ALA A 86 11.92 -11.59 2.80
N LYS A 87 12.56 -11.85 3.96
CA LYS A 87 12.29 -13.06 4.76
C LYS A 87 10.87 -13.09 5.30
N ASP A 88 10.41 -11.97 5.85
CA ASP A 88 9.06 -11.84 6.39
C ASP A 88 8.03 -11.77 5.25
N LEU A 89 8.38 -11.12 4.14
CA LEU A 89 7.54 -11.07 2.94
C LEU A 89 7.33 -12.45 2.29
N GLY A 90 8.27 -13.38 2.42
CA GLY A 90 8.07 -14.77 2.01
C GLY A 90 6.98 -15.51 2.81
N GLN A 91 6.53 -14.94 3.93
CA GLN A 91 5.49 -15.52 4.77
C GLN A 91 4.10 -14.91 4.53
N VAL A 92 3.94 -13.86 3.71
CA VAL A 92 2.60 -13.29 3.46
C VAL A 92 1.91 -13.97 2.29
N ASP A 93 0.61 -13.72 2.12
CA ASP A 93 -0.16 -14.24 0.99
C ASP A 93 -0.09 -13.27 -0.22
N VAL A 94 0.07 -11.97 0.04
CA VAL A 94 0.28 -10.91 -0.96
C VAL A 94 0.99 -9.71 -0.33
N ALA A 95 1.83 -9.02 -1.10
CA ALA A 95 2.46 -7.78 -0.70
C ALA A 95 1.96 -6.59 -1.53
N VAL A 96 1.57 -5.51 -0.87
CA VAL A 96 1.33 -4.21 -1.50
C VAL A 96 2.60 -3.38 -1.34
N VAL A 97 3.26 -3.07 -2.45
CA VAL A 97 4.54 -2.35 -2.48
C VAL A 97 4.32 -0.94 -3.01
N VAL A 98 4.57 0.05 -2.17
CA VAL A 98 4.34 1.47 -2.40
C VAL A 98 5.69 2.15 -2.60
N ALA A 99 5.93 2.68 -3.79
CA ALA A 99 7.22 3.29 -4.13
C ALA A 99 7.09 4.39 -5.19
N GLY A 100 7.82 5.48 -4.98
CA GLY A 100 7.99 6.57 -5.95
C GLY A 100 9.33 6.56 -6.68
N MET A 101 9.76 7.74 -7.13
CA MET A 101 11.04 7.96 -7.83
C MET A 101 11.18 7.06 -9.08
N GLU A 102 12.17 6.17 -9.10
CA GLU A 102 12.45 5.20 -10.17
C GLU A 102 11.55 3.96 -10.13
N GLY A 103 10.73 3.77 -9.09
CA GLY A 103 9.76 2.68 -9.00
C GLY A 103 10.37 1.26 -9.02
N ALA A 104 11.64 1.11 -8.66
CA ALA A 104 12.37 -0.15 -8.80
C ALA A 104 12.02 -1.22 -7.76
N LEU A 105 11.52 -0.83 -6.59
CA LEU A 105 11.32 -1.74 -5.45
C LEU A 105 10.44 -2.97 -5.76
N PRO A 106 9.28 -2.87 -6.43
CA PRO A 106 8.45 -4.03 -6.74
C PRO A 106 9.18 -5.08 -7.58
N GLY A 107 10.00 -4.66 -8.55
CA GLY A 107 10.79 -5.58 -9.38
C GLY A 107 11.88 -6.28 -8.57
N VAL A 108 12.57 -5.55 -7.69
CA VAL A 108 13.57 -6.14 -6.77
C VAL A 108 12.92 -7.19 -5.87
N LEU A 109 11.80 -6.87 -5.23
CA LEU A 109 11.10 -7.79 -4.33
C LEU A 109 10.56 -9.01 -5.07
N ALA A 110 10.04 -8.86 -6.29
CA ALA A 110 9.57 -9.98 -7.11
C ALA A 110 10.68 -11.00 -7.43
N GLY A 111 11.95 -10.57 -7.46
CA GLY A 111 13.09 -11.48 -7.59
C GLY A 111 13.51 -12.15 -6.28
N LEU A 112 13.03 -11.68 -5.13
CA LEU A 112 13.41 -12.16 -3.80
C LEU A 112 12.35 -13.02 -3.12
N ILE A 113 11.08 -12.92 -3.53
CA ILE A 113 9.95 -13.66 -2.94
C ILE A 113 9.10 -14.33 -4.02
N ASP A 114 8.44 -15.43 -3.65
CA ASP A 114 7.52 -16.20 -4.49
C ASP A 114 6.04 -15.78 -4.31
N ARG A 115 5.81 -14.56 -3.81
CA ARG A 115 4.47 -14.03 -3.48
C ARG A 115 3.99 -12.99 -4.48
N PRO A 116 2.67 -12.90 -4.74
CA PRO A 116 2.11 -11.84 -5.57
C PRO A 116 2.44 -10.45 -5.01
N ILE A 117 2.74 -9.52 -5.91
CA ILE A 117 3.02 -8.12 -5.59
C ILE A 117 2.00 -7.22 -6.29
N ILE A 118 1.36 -6.35 -5.51
CA ILE A 118 0.59 -5.23 -6.02
C ILE A 118 1.44 -3.98 -5.87
N ALA A 119 1.90 -3.44 -6.98
CA ALA A 119 2.74 -2.24 -7.04
C ALA A 119 1.88 -0.98 -7.11
N VAL A 120 2.12 -0.05 -6.19
CA VAL A 120 1.48 1.27 -6.13
C VAL A 120 2.54 2.33 -6.45
N PRO A 121 2.58 2.85 -7.68
CA PRO A 121 3.46 3.96 -8.00
C PRO A 121 2.98 5.20 -7.25
N THR A 122 3.88 5.94 -6.62
CA THR A 122 3.52 7.18 -5.93
C THR A 122 3.94 8.41 -6.71
N SER A 123 3.22 9.51 -6.50
CA SER A 123 3.54 10.81 -7.12
C SER A 123 4.70 11.54 -6.44
N VAL A 124 5.34 10.92 -5.44
CA VAL A 124 6.46 11.51 -4.71
C VAL A 124 7.74 11.49 -5.55
N GLY A 125 8.63 12.42 -5.24
CA GLY A 125 9.87 12.65 -5.96
C GLY A 125 9.92 14.06 -6.54
N TYR A 126 10.94 14.31 -7.35
CA TYR A 126 11.22 15.65 -7.88
C TYR A 126 11.75 15.58 -9.32
N GLY A 127 11.69 16.71 -10.02
CA GLY A 127 12.22 16.87 -11.37
C GLY A 127 11.64 15.84 -12.34
N VAL A 128 12.47 14.91 -12.79
CA VAL A 128 12.13 13.91 -13.80
C VAL A 128 11.16 12.83 -13.32
N GLY A 129 10.75 12.81 -12.05
CA GLY A 129 9.72 11.87 -11.58
C GLY A 129 8.34 12.08 -12.23
N PHE A 130 8.08 13.28 -12.79
CA PHE A 130 6.83 13.66 -13.45
C PHE A 130 5.59 13.21 -12.68
N GLY A 131 5.46 13.58 -11.40
CA GLY A 131 4.26 13.24 -10.61
C GLY A 131 3.94 11.74 -10.53
N GLY A 132 4.95 10.87 -10.60
CA GLY A 132 4.80 9.41 -10.49
C GLY A 132 4.72 8.68 -11.83
N TYR A 133 4.72 9.38 -12.97
CA TYR A 133 4.72 8.73 -14.28
C TYR A 133 5.96 7.87 -14.49
N VAL A 134 7.14 8.30 -14.02
CA VAL A 134 8.36 7.47 -14.14
C VAL A 134 8.23 6.19 -13.33
N ALA A 135 7.81 6.28 -12.06
CA ALA A 135 7.59 5.11 -11.22
C ALA A 135 6.57 4.15 -11.84
N MET A 136 5.43 4.67 -12.32
CA MET A 136 4.39 3.87 -12.97
C MET A 136 4.91 3.15 -14.22
N MET A 137 5.58 3.87 -15.12
CA MET A 137 6.11 3.29 -16.35
C MET A 137 7.20 2.25 -16.06
N ALA A 138 8.07 2.50 -15.08
CA ALA A 138 9.09 1.55 -14.65
C ALA A 138 8.47 0.26 -14.08
N MET A 139 7.45 0.39 -13.21
CA MET A 139 6.73 -0.75 -12.65
C MET A 139 6.00 -1.55 -13.74
N LEU A 140 5.36 -0.89 -14.70
CA LEU A 140 4.67 -1.53 -15.83
C LEU A 140 5.63 -2.21 -16.82
N ALA A 141 6.82 -1.62 -17.02
CA ALA A 141 7.85 -2.17 -17.89
C ALA A 141 8.64 -3.32 -17.24
N SER A 142 8.42 -3.60 -15.94
CA SER A 142 9.08 -4.69 -15.23
C SER A 142 8.79 -6.02 -15.91
N CYS A 143 9.84 -6.81 -16.16
CA CYS A 143 9.72 -8.19 -16.65
C CYS A 143 9.45 -9.20 -15.52
N SER A 144 9.36 -8.74 -14.26
CA SER A 144 9.23 -9.63 -13.12
C SER A 144 7.81 -10.20 -13.05
N PRO A 145 7.62 -11.53 -13.14
CA PRO A 145 6.30 -12.15 -13.07
C PRO A 145 5.70 -11.94 -11.67
N GLY A 146 4.36 -11.90 -11.60
CA GLY A 146 3.64 -11.75 -10.32
C GLY A 146 3.50 -10.32 -9.81
N VAL A 147 4.00 -9.32 -10.54
CA VAL A 147 3.78 -7.89 -10.26
C VAL A 147 2.54 -7.39 -11.02
N SER A 148 1.58 -6.83 -10.30
CA SER A 148 0.42 -6.12 -10.85
C SER A 148 0.47 -4.66 -10.44
N VAL A 149 0.30 -3.73 -11.38
CA VAL A 149 0.44 -2.28 -11.11
C VAL A 149 -0.94 -1.62 -11.05
N VAL A 150 -1.17 -0.79 -10.04
CA VAL A 150 -2.37 0.07 -9.95
C VAL A 150 -2.05 1.51 -10.37
N ASN A 151 -3.08 2.34 -10.48
CA ASN A 151 -2.91 3.77 -10.75
C ASN A 151 -2.01 4.47 -9.72
N ILE A 152 -1.41 5.58 -10.14
CA ILE A 152 -0.59 6.45 -9.30
C ILE A 152 -1.38 6.84 -8.04
N ASP A 153 -0.72 6.69 -6.89
CA ASP A 153 -1.24 6.96 -5.55
C ASP A 153 -2.51 6.17 -5.18
N ASN A 154 -2.86 5.09 -5.89
CA ASN A 154 -4.09 4.36 -5.65
C ASN A 154 -3.96 3.29 -4.54
N GLY A 155 -3.72 3.74 -3.30
CA GLY A 155 -3.60 2.87 -2.13
C GLY A 155 -4.89 2.11 -1.83
N PHE A 156 -6.05 2.77 -1.98
CA PHE A 156 -7.36 2.13 -1.83
C PHE A 156 -7.55 0.96 -2.79
N GLY A 157 -7.31 1.16 -4.10
CA GLY A 157 -7.47 0.11 -5.11
C GLY A 157 -6.53 -1.06 -4.87
N ALA A 158 -5.31 -0.80 -4.41
CA ALA A 158 -4.35 -1.84 -4.06
C ALA A 158 -4.82 -2.68 -2.86
N ALA A 159 -5.32 -2.05 -1.79
CA ALA A 159 -5.86 -2.75 -0.62
C ALA A 159 -7.07 -3.63 -0.99
N VAL A 160 -7.99 -3.13 -1.82
CA VAL A 160 -9.15 -3.91 -2.30
C VAL A 160 -8.73 -5.07 -3.19
N ALA A 161 -7.69 -4.90 -4.02
CA ALA A 161 -7.15 -6.00 -4.80
C ALA A 161 -6.51 -7.07 -3.90
N ALA A 162 -5.72 -6.65 -2.90
CA ALA A 162 -5.11 -7.55 -1.93
C ALA A 162 -6.16 -8.33 -1.12
N SER A 163 -7.24 -7.68 -0.67
CA SER A 163 -8.30 -8.33 0.09
C SER A 163 -8.99 -9.45 -0.69
N ARG A 164 -9.21 -9.23 -1.99
CA ARG A 164 -9.77 -10.24 -2.90
C ARG A 164 -8.84 -11.41 -3.12
N ILE A 165 -7.54 -11.17 -3.21
CA ILE A 165 -6.53 -12.24 -3.34
C ILE A 165 -6.55 -13.15 -2.12
N VAL A 166 -6.62 -12.57 -0.91
CA VAL A 166 -6.64 -13.37 0.33
C VAL A 166 -8.02 -13.89 0.72
N GLY A 167 -9.04 -13.69 -0.13
CA GLY A 167 -10.39 -14.20 0.07
C GLY A 167 -11.15 -13.56 1.23
N ALA A 168 -10.80 -12.32 1.61
CA ALA A 168 -11.60 -11.59 2.59
C ALA A 168 -12.97 -11.27 1.98
N ARG A 169 -14.04 -11.74 2.65
CA ARG A 169 -15.41 -11.37 2.29
C ARG A 169 -15.71 -10.03 2.94
N GLY A 170 -15.79 -8.98 2.13
CA GLY A 170 -16.42 -7.72 2.52
C GLY A 170 -17.94 -7.80 2.46
#